data_AF-A0A0B1P7X5-F1
#
_entry.id   AF-A0A0B1P7X5-F1
#
_cell.length_a   1.000
_cell.length_b   1.000
_cell.length_c   1.000
_cell.angle_alpha   90.00
_cell.angle_beta   90.00
_cell.angle_gamma   90.00
#
_symmetry.space_group_name_H-M   'P 1'
#
loop_
_entity.id
_entity.type
_entity.pdbx_description
1 polymer ?
#
loop_
_entity_poly.entity_id
_entity_poly.type
_entity_poly.pdbx_seq_one_letter_code
_entity_poly.pdbx_strand_id
1 'polypeptide(L)'
;MLASPTGRRILRDRPRISSETICLSHLRNLPENSMGRTYAEWLDREGVSPDTRDQVKYIDDEECAYVMQRYRECHDFYHAITGLPVVVEGEIALKAFEFANTLIPMTALSLFAVTRLKPKARKRFWSIYFPWAIKNGIMGKDLINVYWEEELERDVDCLRKELGIQKPTDLRNLRAKKKT
;
A
#
# COMPACT_ATOMS: atom_id res chain seq x y z
N MET A 1 -9.82 11.07 7.92
CA MET A 1 -10.95 10.69 7.05
C MET A 1 -12.09 11.71 7.06
N LEU A 2 -12.65 12.11 8.21
CA LEU A 2 -13.80 13.03 8.29
C LEU A 2 -13.62 14.38 7.58
N ALA A 3 -12.40 14.91 7.49
CA ALA A 3 -12.11 16.13 6.74
C ALA A 3 -12.25 15.97 5.21
N SER A 4 -12.10 14.76 4.68
CA SER A 4 -12.20 14.45 3.25
C SER A 4 -13.64 14.09 2.84
N PRO A 5 -14.21 14.69 1.77
CA PRO A 5 -15.49 14.27 1.23
C PRO A 5 -15.55 12.77 0.89
N THR A 6 -14.51 12.25 0.22
CA THR A 6 -14.39 10.82 -0.10
C THR A 6 -14.23 9.99 1.17
N GLY A 7 -13.45 10.46 2.14
CA GLY A 7 -13.31 9.81 3.44
C GLY A 7 -14.65 9.67 4.17
N ARG A 8 -15.49 10.72 4.20
CA ARG A 8 -16.85 10.66 4.78
C ARG A 8 -17.76 9.70 4.02
N ARG A 9 -17.63 9.60 2.69
CA ARG A 9 -18.39 8.62 1.89
C ARG A 9 -17.99 7.19 2.25
N ILE A 10 -16.68 6.92 2.34
CA ILE A 10 -16.14 5.62 2.75
C ILE A 10 -16.61 5.21 4.16
N LEU A 11 -16.63 6.14 5.13
CA LEU A 11 -17.08 5.85 6.49
C LEU A 11 -18.57 5.52 6.57
N ARG A 12 -19.37 6.08 5.65
CA ARG A 12 -20.80 5.81 5.53
C ARG A 12 -21.08 4.47 4.85
N ASP A 13 -20.48 4.26 3.68
CA ASP A 13 -20.75 3.10 2.82
C ASP A 13 -20.13 1.82 3.38
N ARG A 14 -19.05 1.97 4.15
CA ARG A 14 -18.26 0.91 4.75
C ARG A 14 -17.84 -0.25 3.81
N PRO A 15 -17.34 0.04 2.60
CA PRO A 15 -16.94 -1.01 1.65
C PRO A 15 -15.81 -1.90 2.21
N ARG A 16 -15.83 -3.17 1.81
CA ARG A 16 -14.89 -4.21 2.22
C ARG A 16 -14.10 -4.69 1.01
N ILE A 17 -12.81 -4.95 1.19
CA ILE A 17 -11.94 -5.46 0.13
C ILE A 17 -11.62 -6.92 0.46
N SER A 18 -12.20 -7.84 -0.32
CA SER A 18 -11.97 -9.28 -0.26
C SER A 18 -12.16 -9.88 -1.65
N SER A 19 -11.86 -11.17 -1.82
CA SER A 19 -12.15 -11.87 -3.08
C SER A 19 -13.66 -11.99 -3.38
N GLU A 20 -14.53 -11.78 -2.38
CA GLU A 20 -15.97 -11.75 -2.57
C GLU A 20 -16.45 -10.43 -3.19
N THR A 21 -15.80 -9.33 -2.86
CA THR A 21 -16.16 -7.99 -3.36
C THR A 21 -15.37 -7.59 -4.60
N ILE A 22 -14.17 -8.16 -4.79
CA ILE A 22 -13.29 -7.88 -5.93
C ILE A 22 -13.02 -9.17 -6.71
N CYS A 23 -13.53 -9.22 -7.94
CA CYS A 23 -13.30 -10.35 -8.83
C CYS A 23 -11.89 -10.30 -9.44
N LEU A 24 -10.94 -11.03 -8.86
CA LEU A 24 -9.54 -11.06 -9.35
C LEU A 24 -9.42 -11.56 -10.79
N SER A 25 -10.30 -12.46 -11.24
CA SER A 25 -10.30 -12.92 -12.64
C SER A 25 -10.68 -11.79 -13.60
N HIS A 26 -11.61 -10.91 -13.21
CA HIS A 26 -11.95 -9.72 -13.97
C HIS A 26 -10.78 -8.72 -13.97
N LEU A 27 -10.13 -8.48 -12.83
CA LEU A 27 -8.99 -7.57 -12.76
C LEU A 27 -7.82 -8.00 -13.63
N ARG A 28 -7.58 -9.31 -13.74
CA ARG A 28 -6.60 -9.86 -14.68
C ARG A 28 -6.99 -9.61 -16.14
N ASN A 29 -8.25 -9.34 -16.48
CA ASN A 29 -8.63 -9.04 -17.87
C ASN A 29 -8.69 -7.54 -18.18
N LEU A 30 -8.45 -6.67 -17.20
CA LEU A 30 -8.38 -5.23 -17.43
C LEU A 30 -7.12 -4.85 -18.23
N PRO A 31 -7.10 -3.65 -18.86
CA PRO A 31 -5.92 -3.15 -19.58
C PRO A 31 -4.66 -3.17 -18.71
N GLU A 32 -3.49 -3.45 -19.31
CA GLU A 32 -2.19 -3.55 -18.61
C GLU A 32 -1.85 -2.31 -17.78
N ASN A 33 -2.26 -1.13 -18.24
CA ASN A 33 -2.05 0.14 -17.58
C ASN A 33 -3.12 0.49 -16.53
N SER A 34 -4.08 -0.40 -16.24
CA SER A 34 -5.09 -0.14 -15.20
C SER A 34 -4.57 -0.44 -13.79
N MET A 35 -5.17 0.22 -12.78
CA MET A 35 -4.85 -0.04 -11.37
C MET A 35 -5.22 -1.47 -10.96
N GLY A 36 -6.35 -1.98 -11.42
CA GLY A 36 -6.86 -3.32 -11.12
C GLY A 36 -5.95 -4.41 -11.70
N ARG A 37 -5.51 -4.26 -12.96
CA ARG A 37 -4.53 -5.17 -13.56
C ARG A 37 -3.18 -5.10 -12.83
N THR A 38 -2.71 -3.90 -12.49
CA THR A 38 -1.49 -3.71 -11.67
C THR A 38 -1.59 -4.41 -10.31
N TYR A 39 -2.75 -4.32 -9.65
CA TYR A 39 -3.01 -4.96 -8.37
C TYR A 39 -3.01 -6.49 -8.48
N ALA A 40 -3.73 -7.04 -9.47
CA ALA A 40 -3.77 -8.48 -9.69
C ALA A 40 -2.40 -9.06 -10.02
N GLU A 41 -1.62 -8.41 -10.88
CA GLU A 41 -0.25 -8.82 -11.20
C GLU A 41 0.68 -8.75 -9.98
N TRP A 42 0.49 -7.75 -9.12
CA TRP A 42 1.25 -7.65 -7.88
C TRP A 42 0.91 -8.82 -6.93
N LEU A 43 -0.38 -9.13 -6.73
CA LEU A 43 -0.82 -10.27 -5.93
C LEU A 43 -0.23 -11.58 -6.45
N ASP A 44 -0.32 -11.82 -7.76
CA ASP A 44 0.20 -13.03 -8.41
C ASP A 44 1.71 -13.15 -8.25
N ARG A 45 2.43 -12.03 -8.35
CA ARG A 45 3.89 -12.00 -8.20
C ARG A 45 4.37 -12.21 -6.77
N GLU A 46 3.65 -11.68 -5.79
CA GLU A 46 4.01 -11.82 -4.38
C GLU A 46 3.40 -13.07 -3.72
N GLY A 47 2.48 -13.75 -4.40
CA GLY A 47 1.87 -15.01 -3.93
C GLY A 47 0.91 -14.81 -2.75
N VAL A 48 0.21 -13.67 -2.71
CA VAL A 48 -0.69 -13.28 -1.62
C VAL A 48 -2.13 -13.10 -2.13
N SER A 49 -3.10 -13.09 -1.21
CA SER A 49 -4.53 -12.91 -1.51
C SER A 49 -5.12 -11.81 -0.61
N PRO A 50 -6.10 -11.01 -1.11
CA PRO A 50 -6.82 -10.03 -0.28
C PRO A 50 -7.50 -10.66 0.95
N ASP A 51 -7.82 -11.96 0.92
CA ASP A 51 -8.51 -12.64 2.02
C ASP A 51 -7.60 -13.01 3.19
N THR A 52 -6.28 -12.80 3.05
CA THR A 52 -5.31 -13.13 4.11
C THR A 52 -5.33 -12.14 5.30
N ARG A 53 -6.20 -11.13 5.24
CA ARG A 53 -6.24 -10.03 6.21
C ARG A 53 -7.15 -10.37 7.40
N ASP A 54 -6.51 -10.61 8.55
CA ASP A 54 -7.22 -10.82 9.81
C ASP A 54 -8.12 -9.65 10.19
N GLN A 55 -9.30 -9.99 10.71
CA GLN A 55 -10.21 -9.02 11.32
C GLN A 55 -9.55 -8.32 12.50
N VAL A 56 -9.74 -7.00 12.56
CA VAL A 56 -9.34 -6.15 13.68
C VAL A 56 -10.15 -6.55 14.92
N LYS A 57 -9.44 -6.65 16.04
CA LYS A 57 -9.99 -6.96 17.35
C LYS A 57 -9.48 -5.90 18.34
N TYR A 58 -10.15 -5.78 19.48
CA TYR A 58 -9.72 -4.92 20.60
C TYR A 58 -9.75 -3.41 20.28
N ILE A 59 -10.71 -2.96 19.47
CA ILE A 59 -11.06 -1.54 19.28
C ILE A 59 -12.54 -1.40 19.56
N ASP A 60 -12.88 -0.65 20.61
CA ASP A 60 -14.26 -0.53 21.08
C ASP A 60 -15.11 0.41 20.21
N ASP A 61 -14.48 1.47 19.70
CA ASP A 61 -15.14 2.40 18.79
C ASP A 61 -15.30 1.76 17.40
N GLU A 62 -16.55 1.59 16.98
CA GLU A 62 -16.91 0.88 15.75
C GLU A 62 -16.35 1.56 14.49
N GLU A 63 -16.38 2.89 14.44
CA GLU A 63 -15.84 3.65 13.32
C GLU A 63 -14.30 3.49 13.25
N CYS A 64 -13.59 3.63 14.38
CA CYS A 64 -12.16 3.38 14.45
C CYS A 64 -11.80 1.94 14.08
N ALA A 65 -12.59 0.95 14.55
CA ALA A 65 -12.40 -0.44 14.21
C ALA A 65 -12.49 -0.64 12.68
N TYR A 66 -13.50 -0.03 12.05
CA TYR A 66 -13.65 -0.03 10.60
C TYR A 66 -12.49 0.67 9.88
N VAL A 67 -12.05 1.85 10.35
CA VAL A 67 -10.91 2.57 9.77
C VAL A 67 -9.65 1.71 9.78
N MET A 68 -9.36 1.06 10.90
CA MET A 68 -8.19 0.19 11.04
C MET A 68 -8.32 -1.07 10.19
N GLN A 69 -9.52 -1.62 10.05
CA GLN A 69 -9.78 -2.76 9.18
C GLN A 69 -9.58 -2.39 7.71
N ARG A 70 -10.17 -1.29 7.25
CA ARG A 70 -9.97 -0.79 5.89
C ARG A 70 -8.50 -0.51 5.61
N TYR A 71 -7.77 0.09 6.55
CA TYR A 71 -6.33 0.29 6.41
C TYR A 71 -5.58 -1.03 6.16
N ARG A 72 -5.93 -2.12 6.87
CA ARG A 72 -5.30 -3.43 6.68
C ARG A 72 -5.59 -4.02 5.31
N GLU A 73 -6.79 -3.81 4.79
CA GLU A 73 -7.25 -4.36 3.52
C GLU A 73 -6.72 -3.56 2.33
N CYS A 74 -6.65 -2.24 2.45
CA CYS A 74 -6.07 -1.37 1.42
C CYS A 74 -4.55 -1.49 1.33
N HIS A 75 -3.88 -2.12 2.31
CA HIS A 75 -2.43 -2.21 2.37
C HIS A 75 -1.81 -2.82 1.11
N ASP A 76 -2.44 -3.85 0.54
CA ASP A 76 -1.96 -4.48 -0.69
C ASP A 76 -2.07 -3.54 -1.90
N PHE A 77 -3.06 -2.64 -1.92
CA PHE A 77 -3.11 -1.57 -2.93
C PHE A 77 -1.96 -0.59 -2.78
N TYR A 78 -1.52 -0.30 -1.55
CA TYR A 78 -0.37 0.58 -1.32
C TYR A 78 0.92 -0.04 -1.85
N HIS A 79 1.09 -1.35 -1.68
CA HIS A 79 2.17 -2.08 -2.33
C HIS A 79 2.05 -2.05 -3.86
N ALA A 80 0.88 -2.33 -4.41
CA ALA A 80 0.69 -2.36 -5.86
C ALA A 80 0.94 -1.00 -6.52
N ILE A 81 0.43 0.09 -5.93
CA ILE A 81 0.60 1.43 -6.50
C ILE A 81 2.05 1.91 -6.40
N THR A 82 2.76 1.59 -5.32
CA THR A 82 4.17 1.95 -5.14
C THR A 82 5.13 0.98 -5.83
N GLY A 83 4.72 -0.26 -6.09
CA GLY A 83 5.55 -1.33 -6.63
C GLY A 83 6.48 -1.99 -5.62
N LEU A 84 6.30 -1.74 -4.32
CA LEU A 84 7.13 -2.37 -3.27
C LEU A 84 6.75 -3.85 -3.07
N PRO A 85 7.71 -4.78 -2.97
CA PRO A 85 7.44 -6.20 -2.73
C PRO A 85 7.23 -6.51 -1.23
N VAL A 86 6.71 -7.69 -0.90
CA VAL A 86 6.44 -8.12 0.51
C VAL A 86 7.67 -8.69 1.23
N VAL A 87 8.87 -8.52 0.66
CA VAL A 87 10.11 -8.86 1.36
C VAL A 87 10.32 -7.88 2.52
N VAL A 88 10.97 -8.31 3.60
CA VAL A 88 11.17 -7.49 4.82
C VAL A 88 11.66 -6.06 4.53
N GLU A 89 12.59 -5.86 3.59
CA GLU A 89 13.07 -4.52 3.22
C GLU A 89 11.99 -3.67 2.51
N GLY A 90 11.14 -4.28 1.68
CA GLY A 90 10.02 -3.62 1.01
C GLY A 90 8.88 -3.29 1.98
N GLU A 91 8.57 -4.20 2.90
CA GLU A 91 7.60 -3.99 3.99
C GLU A 91 7.97 -2.78 4.84
N ILE A 92 9.22 -2.70 5.30
CA ILE A 92 9.67 -1.57 6.12
C ILE A 92 9.64 -0.27 5.31
N ALA A 93 10.02 -0.31 4.03
CA ALA A 93 9.93 0.86 3.15
C ALA A 93 8.48 1.36 3.02
N LEU A 94 7.52 0.43 2.84
CA LEU A 94 6.12 0.79 2.77
C LEU A 94 5.59 1.33 4.11
N LYS A 95 5.96 0.71 5.24
CA LYS A 95 5.56 1.19 6.56
C LYS A 95 6.07 2.60 6.85
N ALA A 96 7.26 2.96 6.36
CA ALA A 96 7.77 4.33 6.47
C ALA A 96 6.90 5.32 5.68
N PHE A 97 6.44 4.90 4.50
CA PHE A 97 5.55 5.67 3.65
C PHE A 97 4.16 5.79 4.29
N GLU A 98 3.59 4.69 4.78
CA GLU A 98 2.31 4.66 5.48
C GLU A 98 2.33 5.55 6.72
N PHE A 99 3.42 5.54 7.50
CA PHE A 99 3.57 6.44 8.64
C PHE A 99 3.55 7.89 8.19
N ALA A 100 4.35 8.26 7.19
CA ALA A 100 4.40 9.61 6.68
C ALA A 100 3.05 10.08 6.10
N ASN A 101 2.24 9.18 5.55
CA ASN A 101 0.95 9.49 4.92
C ASN A 101 -0.24 9.47 5.89
N THR A 102 -0.24 8.59 6.90
CA THR A 102 -1.42 8.34 7.77
C THR A 102 -1.18 8.68 9.24
N LEU A 103 0.08 8.79 9.66
CA LEU A 103 0.51 8.97 11.05
C LEU A 103 0.04 7.88 12.02
N ILE A 104 -0.39 6.71 11.51
CA ILE A 104 -0.78 5.57 12.35
C ILE A 104 0.45 5.12 13.18
N PRO A 105 0.42 5.14 14.52
CA PRO A 105 1.63 4.92 15.33
C PRO A 105 2.29 3.55 15.13
N MET A 106 1.51 2.51 14.85
CA MET A 106 2.02 1.15 14.63
C MET A 106 2.98 1.08 13.44
N THR A 107 2.75 1.85 12.38
CA THR A 107 3.62 1.84 11.20
C THR A 107 4.99 2.43 11.53
N ALA A 108 5.06 3.47 12.37
CA ALA A 108 6.34 3.96 12.90
C ALA A 108 7.05 2.91 13.77
N LEU A 109 6.33 2.23 14.68
CA LEU A 109 6.93 1.19 15.52
C LEU A 109 7.51 0.04 14.69
N SER A 110 6.85 -0.33 13.59
CA SER A 110 7.33 -1.39 12.69
C SER A 110 8.69 -1.07 12.04
N LEU A 111 9.08 0.21 11.94
CA LEU A 111 10.38 0.62 11.41
C LEU A 111 11.55 0.12 12.25
N PHE A 112 11.32 -0.25 13.51
CA PHE A 112 12.35 -0.89 14.33
C PHE A 112 12.90 -2.18 13.70
N ALA A 113 12.12 -2.84 12.82
CA ALA A 113 12.57 -4.00 12.05
C ALA A 113 13.78 -3.70 11.13
N VAL A 114 14.10 -2.43 10.84
CA VAL A 114 15.34 -2.03 10.13
C VAL A 114 16.60 -2.56 10.84
N THR A 115 16.55 -2.69 12.18
CA THR A 115 17.65 -3.24 12.97
C THR A 115 17.95 -4.71 12.68
N ARG A 116 16.97 -5.43 12.11
CA ARG A 116 17.12 -6.84 11.69
C ARG A 116 17.60 -6.98 10.24
N LEU A 117 17.66 -5.90 9.47
CA LEU A 117 18.15 -5.94 8.09
C LEU A 117 19.67 -6.16 8.04
N LYS A 118 20.11 -6.92 7.03
CA LYS A 118 21.53 -7.06 6.68
C LYS A 118 22.14 -5.68 6.37
N PRO A 119 23.44 -5.43 6.64
CA PRO A 119 24.06 -4.11 6.46
C PRO A 119 23.82 -3.46 5.09
N LYS A 120 23.88 -4.27 4.01
CA LYS A 120 23.62 -3.80 2.63
C LYS A 120 22.17 -3.35 2.41
N ALA A 121 21.19 -4.07 2.97
CA ALA A 121 19.77 -3.71 2.89
C ALA A 121 19.49 -2.48 3.75
N ARG A 122 20.05 -2.41 4.96
CA ARG A 122 19.95 -1.23 5.83
C ARG A 122 20.50 0.03 5.15
N LYS A 123 21.65 -0.05 4.47
CA LYS A 123 22.20 1.08 3.71
C LYS A 123 21.25 1.55 2.60
N ARG A 124 20.69 0.63 1.80
CA ARG A 124 19.71 0.97 0.76
C ARG A 124 18.44 1.59 1.32
N PHE A 125 17.93 1.04 2.42
CA PHE A 125 16.78 1.59 3.11
C PHE A 125 17.01 3.07 3.44
N TRP A 126 18.09 3.40 4.14
CA TRP A 126 18.37 4.79 4.52
C TRP A 126 18.74 5.70 3.35
N SER A 127 19.38 5.19 2.29
CA SER A 127 19.82 6.03 1.18
C SER A 127 18.76 6.27 0.11
N ILE A 128 17.82 5.33 -0.08
CA ILE A 128 16.85 5.33 -1.19
C ILE A 128 15.43 5.33 -0.64
N TYR A 129 15.07 4.29 0.09
CA TYR A 129 13.67 4.03 0.41
C TYR A 129 13.11 4.94 1.50
N PHE A 130 13.88 5.25 2.54
CA PHE A 130 13.44 6.12 3.62
C PHE A 130 13.23 7.57 3.13
N PRO A 131 14.18 8.22 2.42
CA PRO A 131 13.93 9.56 1.86
C PRO A 131 12.76 9.57 0.87
N TRP A 132 12.64 8.54 0.03
CA TRP A 132 11.52 8.38 -0.88
C TRP A 132 10.19 8.28 -0.13
N ALA A 133 10.13 7.44 0.92
CA ALA A 133 8.93 7.18 1.70
C ALA A 133 8.44 8.44 2.41
N ILE A 134 9.35 9.18 3.04
CA ILE A 134 9.01 10.45 3.70
C ILE A 134 8.50 11.48 2.68
N LYS A 135 9.23 11.66 1.57
CA LYS A 135 8.84 12.63 0.54
C LYS A 135 7.46 12.32 -0.04
N ASN A 136 7.22 11.07 -0.43
CA ASN A 136 5.97 10.67 -1.07
C ASN A 136 4.82 10.59 -0.06
N GLY A 137 5.08 10.17 1.17
CA GLY A 137 4.04 10.10 2.21
C GLY A 137 3.52 11.47 2.61
N ILE A 138 4.41 12.47 2.73
CA ILE A 138 4.06 13.86 3.08
C ILE A 138 3.45 14.61 1.89
N MET A 139 4.02 14.47 0.69
CA MET A 139 3.55 15.22 -0.48
C MET A 139 2.33 14.58 -1.15
N GLY A 140 2.10 13.29 -0.94
CA GLY A 140 1.01 12.55 -1.53
C GLY A 140 -0.32 12.80 -0.83
N LYS A 141 -1.42 12.49 -1.52
CA LYS A 141 -2.75 12.46 -0.90
C LYS A 141 -2.85 11.31 0.11
N ASP A 142 -3.65 11.48 1.15
CA ASP A 142 -3.95 10.42 2.13
C ASP A 142 -4.57 9.19 1.44
N LEU A 143 -3.84 8.08 1.38
CA LEU A 143 -4.30 6.87 0.68
C LEU A 143 -5.48 6.18 1.36
N ILE A 144 -5.66 6.42 2.65
CA ILE A 144 -6.82 5.91 3.39
C ILE A 144 -8.14 6.53 2.90
N ASN A 145 -8.08 7.70 2.25
CA ASN A 145 -9.25 8.39 1.69
C ASN A 145 -9.49 8.03 0.21
N VAL A 146 -8.70 7.13 -0.38
CA VAL A 146 -8.90 6.65 -1.75
C VAL A 146 -9.97 5.57 -1.74
N TYR A 147 -10.95 5.71 -2.64
CA TYR A 147 -12.02 4.74 -2.84
C TYR A 147 -11.57 3.70 -3.87
N TRP A 148 -10.59 2.86 -3.49
CA TRP A 148 -9.88 1.93 -4.39
C TRP A 148 -10.78 1.12 -5.31
N GLU A 149 -11.95 0.73 -4.82
CA GLU A 149 -12.97 -0.04 -5.52
C GLU A 149 -13.47 0.67 -6.79
N GLU A 150 -13.51 2.01 -6.80
CA GLU A 150 -13.89 2.84 -7.96
C GLU A 150 -12.70 3.17 -8.88
N GLU A 151 -11.47 2.93 -8.41
CA GLU A 151 -10.24 3.33 -9.10
C GLU A 151 -9.65 2.18 -9.95
N LEU A 152 -10.20 0.97 -9.85
CA LEU A 152 -9.64 -0.26 -10.44
C LEU A 152 -9.46 -0.18 -11.96
N GLU A 153 -10.39 0.45 -12.68
CA GLU A 153 -10.31 0.53 -14.14
C GLU A 153 -9.46 1.70 -14.65
N ARG A 154 -9.10 2.64 -13.77
CA ARG A 154 -8.36 3.85 -14.18
C ARG A 154 -6.91 3.53 -14.52
N ASP A 155 -6.36 4.35 -15.40
CA ASP A 155 -4.93 4.35 -15.70
C ASP A 155 -4.11 4.62 -14.42
N VAL A 156 -3.21 3.69 -14.12
CA VAL A 156 -2.46 3.66 -12.87
C VAL A 156 -1.42 4.80 -12.80
N ASP A 157 -0.90 5.25 -13.93
CA ASP A 157 0.10 6.33 -13.96
C ASP A 157 -0.58 7.69 -13.82
N CYS A 158 -1.77 7.86 -14.39
CA CYS A 158 -2.65 8.99 -14.09
C CYS A 158 -3.01 9.02 -12.59
N LEU A 159 -3.41 7.88 -12.02
CA LEU A 159 -3.75 7.79 -10.61
C LEU A 159 -2.54 8.13 -9.71
N ARG A 160 -1.35 7.61 -10.00
CA ARG A 160 -0.11 7.97 -9.29
C ARG A 160 0.17 9.47 -9.32
N LYS A 161 0.05 10.10 -10.49
CA LYS A 161 0.24 11.56 -10.62
C LYS A 161 -0.77 12.33 -9.78
N GLU A 162 -2.03 11.90 -9.79
CA GLU A 162 -3.10 12.55 -9.02
C GLU A 162 -2.90 12.41 -7.51
N LEU A 163 -2.42 11.25 -7.07
CA LEU A 163 -2.12 10.97 -5.67
C LEU A 163 -0.77 11.53 -5.21
N GLY A 164 0.05 12.07 -6.13
CA GLY A 164 1.39 12.58 -5.81
C GLY A 164 2.41 11.48 -5.49
N ILE A 165 2.20 10.26 -6.00
CA ILE A 165 3.05 9.10 -5.75
C ILE A 165 4.00 8.87 -6.93
N GLN A 166 5.28 8.76 -6.62
CA GLN A 166 6.32 8.31 -7.53
C GLN A 166 6.76 6.91 -7.13
N LYS A 167 6.99 5.99 -8.08
CA LYS A 167 7.56 4.68 -7.73
C LYS A 167 9.01 4.84 -7.22
N PRO A 168 9.41 4.13 -6.16
CA PRO A 168 10.82 4.02 -5.81
C PRO A 168 11.54 3.12 -6.83
N THR A 169 12.86 3.12 -6.77
CA THR A 169 13.66 2.17 -7.55
C THR A 169 13.27 0.73 -7.19
N ASP A 170 12.98 -0.09 -8.20
CA ASP A 170 12.56 -1.48 -8.02
C ASP A 170 13.58 -2.27 -7.19
N LEU A 171 13.12 -2.74 -6.03
CA LEU A 171 13.94 -3.44 -5.06
C LEU A 171 14.42 -4.80 -5.56
N ARG A 172 13.59 -5.53 -6.32
CA ARG A 172 13.97 -6.83 -6.87
C ARG A 172 15.06 -6.65 -7.93
N ASN A 173 14.95 -5.63 -8.78
CA ASN A 173 15.98 -5.29 -9.76
C ASN A 173 17.33 -4.90 -9.11
N LEU A 174 17.30 -4.10 -8.04
CA LEU A 174 18.52 -3.76 -7.29
C LEU A 174 19.18 -4.95 -6.60
N ARG A 175 18.38 -5.95 -6.21
CA ARG A 175 18.87 -7.20 -5.62
C ARG A 175 19.42 -8.17 -6.67
N ALA A 176 18.86 -8.17 -7.89
CA ALA A 176 19.28 -9.04 -9.00
C ALA A 176 20.58 -8.59 -9.65
N LYS A 177 20.73 -7.29 -9.97
CA LYS A 177 21.93 -6.70 -10.60
C LYS A 177 23.24 -6.86 -9.82
N LYS A 178 23.17 -7.35 -8.58
CA LYS A 178 24.33 -7.55 -7.69
C LYS A 178 24.67 -9.01 -7.45
N LYS A 179 23.94 -9.93 -8.09
CA LYS A 179 24.27 -11.37 -8.10
C LYS A 179 25.14 -11.76 -9.31
N THR A 180 25.12 -10.94 -10.36
CA THR A 180 26.09 -10.90 -11.46
C THR A 180 27.26 -10.01 -11.07
#